data_AF-F6UX02-F1
#
_entry.id   AF-F6UX02-F1
#
_cell.length_a   1.000
_cell.length_b   1.000
_cell.length_c   1.000
_cell.angle_alpha   90.00
_cell.angle_beta   90.00
_cell.angle_gamma   90.00
#
_symmetry.space_group_name_H-M   'P 1'
#
loop_
_entity.id
_entity.type
_entity.pdbx_description
1 polymer ?
#
loop_
_entity_poly.entity_id
_entity_poly.type
_entity_poly.pdbx_seq_one_letter_code
_entity_poly.pdbx_strand_id
1 'polypeptide(L)'
;MSKLGIFILLSACMFVSFRDVESINTAVVAGQQFLHYTLEKNVNNFNETERNKTCSMFIKDFKRFWYNSSGGKYLTEYLSFLEEWLCHAQFSLECLKRPYDFNQFTKTTYDRACNRSVFETQCFSSLVAVSSVRGRNSSQKWNNLLRALRTYQLSDAELQDPCIQVALY
;
A
#
# COMPACT_ATOMS: atom_id res chain seq x y z
N MET A 1 -25.85 -58.66 3.83
CA MET A 1 -24.78 -57.63 3.99
C MET A 1 -25.43 -56.28 3.76
N SER A 2 -25.79 -55.60 4.85
CA SER A 2 -26.68 -54.44 4.88
C SER A 2 -25.93 -53.12 4.95
N LYS A 3 -26.54 -52.10 4.34
CA LYS A 3 -26.29 -50.66 4.49
C LYS A 3 -26.28 -50.21 5.95
N LEU A 4 -25.49 -49.17 6.28
CA LEU A 4 -25.71 -48.11 7.30
C LEU A 4 -24.50 -47.14 7.16
N GLY A 5 -24.60 -45.81 7.10
CA GLY A 5 -25.59 -44.92 7.69
C GLY A 5 -25.02 -44.25 8.94
N ILE A 6 -24.20 -43.20 8.76
CA ILE A 6 -24.35 -41.85 9.35
C ILE A 6 -24.35 -41.62 10.91
N PHE A 7 -23.73 -40.47 11.30
CA PHE A 7 -23.84 -39.61 12.51
C PHE A 7 -23.06 -40.00 13.80
N ILE A 8 -21.88 -39.38 14.07
CA ILE A 8 -21.53 -38.21 14.94
C ILE A 8 -21.71 -38.44 16.47
N LEU A 9 -20.71 -37.93 17.22
CA LEU A 9 -20.72 -37.35 18.60
C LEU A 9 -19.97 -38.24 19.60
N LEU A 10 -19.02 -37.81 20.45
CA LEU A 10 -18.67 -36.51 21.03
C LEU A 10 -17.28 -36.66 21.71
N SER A 11 -16.42 -35.64 21.64
CA SER A 11 -15.89 -35.02 22.86
C SER A 11 -15.02 -33.81 22.54
N ALA A 12 -15.42 -32.71 23.18
CA ALA A 12 -14.79 -31.41 23.19
C ALA A 12 -13.40 -31.46 23.85
N CYS A 13 -12.48 -30.62 23.38
CA CYS A 13 -11.96 -29.50 24.17
C CYS A 13 -10.87 -28.75 23.41
N MET A 14 -10.95 -27.42 23.50
CA MET A 14 -9.84 -26.48 23.35
C MET A 14 -9.05 -26.52 22.04
N PHE A 15 -9.54 -25.87 20.99
CA PHE A 15 -8.69 -25.08 20.09
C PHE A 15 -9.61 -24.10 19.37
N VAL A 16 -9.79 -22.89 19.93
CA VAL A 16 -10.20 -21.74 19.12
C VAL A 16 -9.09 -21.59 18.10
N SER A 17 -9.37 -22.02 16.86
CA SER A 17 -8.35 -22.24 15.87
C SER A 17 -7.80 -20.88 15.42
N PHE A 18 -6.50 -20.68 15.63
CA PHE A 18 -5.73 -19.57 15.06
C PHE A 18 -5.85 -19.51 13.51
N ARG A 19 -6.39 -20.56 12.86
CA ARG A 19 -6.66 -20.60 11.41
C ARG A 19 -7.84 -19.74 10.96
N ASP A 20 -8.83 -19.49 11.82
CA ASP A 20 -10.03 -18.76 11.40
C ASP A 20 -9.78 -17.25 11.25
N VAL A 21 -8.85 -16.69 12.04
CA VAL A 21 -8.44 -15.28 11.93
C VAL A 21 -7.58 -15.05 10.68
N GLU A 22 -6.71 -16.00 10.34
CA GLU A 22 -5.91 -15.98 9.11
C GLU A 22 -6.80 -16.13 7.87
N SER A 23 -7.78 -17.03 7.91
CA SER A 23 -8.78 -17.26 6.85
C SER A 23 -9.62 -16.01 6.55
N ILE A 24 -10.11 -15.32 7.59
CA ILE A 24 -10.90 -14.08 7.43
C ILE A 24 -10.03 -12.97 6.85
N ASN A 25 -8.80 -12.78 7.35
CA ASN A 25 -7.88 -11.78 6.81
C ASN A 25 -7.55 -12.07 5.34
N THR A 26 -7.35 -13.33 4.97
CA THR A 26 -7.04 -13.72 3.59
C THR A 26 -8.25 -13.51 2.67
N ALA A 27 -9.47 -13.82 3.13
CA ALA A 27 -10.71 -13.59 2.36
C ALA A 27 -11.05 -12.10 2.22
N VAL A 28 -10.78 -11.27 3.24
CA VAL A 28 -10.93 -9.81 3.18
C VAL A 28 -9.92 -9.20 2.23
N VAL A 29 -8.66 -9.64 2.28
CA VAL A 29 -7.61 -9.19 1.35
C VAL A 29 -7.94 -9.62 -0.09
N ALA A 30 -8.37 -10.86 -0.32
CA ALA A 30 -8.79 -11.34 -1.63
C ALA A 30 -10.05 -10.62 -2.15
N GLY A 31 -11.04 -10.38 -1.29
CA GLY A 31 -12.25 -9.62 -1.62
C GLY A 31 -11.95 -8.15 -1.95
N GLN A 32 -10.98 -7.54 -1.26
CA GLN A 32 -10.53 -6.19 -1.55
C GLN A 32 -9.68 -6.10 -2.81
N GLN A 33 -8.78 -7.06 -3.06
CA GLN A 33 -8.03 -7.15 -4.32
C GLN A 33 -8.97 -7.36 -5.52
N PHE A 34 -10.01 -8.18 -5.36
CA PHE A 34 -11.05 -8.39 -6.37
C PHE A 34 -11.89 -7.13 -6.61
N LEU A 35 -12.25 -6.40 -5.53
CA LEU A 35 -12.94 -5.11 -5.63
C LEU A 35 -12.04 -4.07 -6.34
N HIS A 36 -10.75 -4.03 -5.99
CA HIS A 36 -9.75 -3.16 -6.63
C HIS A 36 -9.66 -3.46 -8.12
N TYR A 37 -9.44 -4.72 -8.51
CA TYR A 37 -9.34 -5.15 -9.91
C TYR A 37 -10.60 -4.86 -10.72
N THR A 38 -11.78 -5.06 -10.13
CA THR A 38 -13.07 -4.90 -10.82
C THR A 38 -13.43 -3.43 -11.00
N LEU A 39 -13.14 -2.60 -10.00
CA LEU A 39 -13.39 -1.17 -10.11
C LEU A 39 -12.32 -0.49 -11.00
N GLU A 40 -11.07 -0.98 -11.07
CA GLU A 40 -10.00 -0.41 -11.93
C GLU A 40 -10.38 -0.48 -13.40
N LYS A 41 -10.96 -1.61 -13.80
CA LYS A 41 -11.41 -1.83 -15.17
C LYS A 41 -12.61 -0.97 -15.58
N ASN A 42 -13.33 -0.39 -14.63
CA ASN A 42 -14.61 0.28 -14.88
C ASN A 42 -14.68 1.73 -14.38
N VAL A 43 -13.65 2.25 -13.69
CA VAL A 43 -13.70 3.59 -13.08
C VAL A 43 -13.92 4.70 -14.10
N ASN A 44 -13.41 4.52 -15.33
CA ASN A 44 -13.59 5.46 -16.43
C ASN A 44 -15.03 5.51 -16.96
N ASN A 45 -15.84 4.48 -16.67
CA ASN A 45 -17.24 4.38 -17.09
C ASN A 45 -18.22 4.86 -15.99
N PHE A 46 -17.72 5.19 -14.80
CA PHE A 46 -18.58 5.66 -13.71
C PHE A 46 -18.99 7.12 -13.93
N ASN A 47 -20.27 7.39 -13.71
CA ASN A 47 -20.73 8.76 -13.54
C ASN A 47 -20.16 9.37 -12.25
N GLU A 48 -20.28 10.68 -12.09
CA GLU A 48 -19.70 11.40 -10.95
C GLU A 48 -20.19 10.88 -9.60
N THR A 49 -21.47 10.53 -9.49
CA THR A 49 -22.08 10.00 -8.25
C THR A 49 -21.51 8.63 -7.87
N GLU A 50 -21.40 7.71 -8.83
CA GLU A 50 -20.86 6.37 -8.63
C GLU A 50 -19.38 6.42 -8.22
N ARG A 51 -18.63 7.31 -8.86
CA ARG A 51 -17.22 7.57 -8.54
C ARG A 51 -17.06 8.09 -7.12
N ASN A 52 -17.81 9.13 -6.76
CA ASN A 52 -17.77 9.70 -5.40
C ASN A 52 -18.14 8.68 -4.33
N LYS A 53 -19.15 7.83 -4.60
CA LYS A 53 -19.53 6.74 -3.70
C LYS A 53 -18.41 5.72 -3.54
N THR A 54 -17.77 5.34 -4.65
CA THR A 54 -16.65 4.39 -4.67
C THR A 54 -15.44 4.93 -3.90
N CYS A 55 -15.02 6.18 -4.18
CA CYS A 55 -13.95 6.85 -3.45
C CYS A 55 -14.25 6.89 -1.94
N SER A 56 -15.48 7.24 -1.56
CA SER A 56 -15.90 7.30 -0.16
C SER A 56 -15.86 5.94 0.54
N MET A 57 -16.28 4.87 -0.15
CA MET A 57 -16.19 3.51 0.36
C MET A 57 -14.74 3.08 0.59
N PHE A 58 -13.86 3.31 -0.40
CA PHE A 58 -12.45 2.98 -0.29
C PHE A 58 -11.77 3.70 0.87
N ILE A 59 -12.00 5.02 1.01
CA ILE A 59 -11.45 5.83 2.10
C ILE A 59 -11.93 5.31 3.46
N LYS A 60 -13.22 4.99 3.58
CA LYS A 60 -13.80 4.46 4.81
C LYS A 60 -13.14 3.13 5.19
N ASP A 61 -12.95 2.24 4.21
CA ASP A 61 -12.31 0.96 4.45
C ASP A 61 -10.84 1.14 4.81
N PHE A 62 -10.07 1.94 4.07
CA PHE A 62 -8.67 2.24 4.41
C PHE A 62 -8.56 2.74 5.84
N LYS A 63 -9.35 3.76 6.23
CA LYS A 63 -9.39 4.27 7.61
C LYS A 63 -9.68 3.17 8.62
N ARG A 64 -10.68 2.33 8.36
CA ARG A 64 -11.03 1.23 9.26
C ARG A 64 -9.85 0.27 9.43
N PHE A 65 -9.17 -0.12 8.36
CA PHE A 65 -8.05 -1.07 8.44
C PHE A 65 -6.79 -0.45 9.02
N TRP A 66 -6.50 0.80 8.71
CA TRP A 66 -5.33 1.52 9.22
C TRP A 66 -5.27 1.51 10.75
N TYR A 67 -6.42 1.76 11.40
CA TYR A 67 -6.48 1.82 12.87
C TYR A 67 -6.68 0.46 13.56
N ASN A 68 -7.21 -0.56 12.86
CA ASN A 68 -7.63 -1.82 13.50
C ASN A 68 -6.75 -3.03 13.17
N SER A 69 -5.73 -2.91 12.32
CA SER A 69 -4.93 -4.06 11.85
C SER A 69 -3.46 -3.93 12.25
N SER A 70 -2.88 -5.00 12.78
CA SER A 70 -1.43 -5.14 13.09
C SER A 70 -0.52 -5.15 11.84
N GLY A 71 -1.09 -4.91 10.67
CA GLY A 71 -0.43 -4.89 9.36
C GLY A 71 -1.27 -4.08 8.38
N GLY A 72 -1.53 -2.81 8.74
CA GLY A 72 -2.40 -1.89 8.00
C GLY A 72 -2.10 -1.84 6.49
N LYS A 73 -3.14 -1.55 5.69
CA LYS A 73 -2.98 -1.27 4.25
C LYS A 73 -1.89 -0.21 4.04
N TYR A 74 -1.05 -0.37 3.04
CA TYR A 74 0.06 0.53 2.82
C TYR A 74 -0.43 1.92 2.39
N LEU A 75 0.07 2.96 3.06
CA LEU A 75 -0.25 4.36 2.76
C LEU A 75 0.06 4.71 1.29
N THR A 76 1.10 4.08 0.72
CA THR A 76 1.47 4.20 -0.69
C THR A 76 0.34 3.77 -1.62
N GLU A 77 -0.27 2.60 -1.41
CA GLU A 77 -1.40 2.10 -2.21
C GLU A 77 -2.63 3.00 -2.09
N TYR A 78 -2.91 3.48 -0.88
CA TYR A 78 -4.04 4.38 -0.64
C TYR A 78 -3.90 5.70 -1.40
N LEU A 79 -2.71 6.32 -1.35
CA LEU A 79 -2.47 7.58 -2.06
C LEU A 79 -2.46 7.38 -3.57
N SER A 80 -1.81 6.31 -4.07
CA SER A 80 -1.85 5.96 -5.50
C SER A 80 -3.28 5.74 -5.99
N PHE A 81 -4.11 5.04 -5.22
CA PHE A 81 -5.53 4.86 -5.57
C PHE A 81 -6.26 6.19 -5.67
N LEU A 82 -6.10 7.07 -4.68
CA LEU A 82 -6.79 8.36 -4.69
C LEU A 82 -6.36 9.25 -5.86
N GLU A 83 -5.08 9.18 -6.26
CA GLU A 83 -4.53 9.91 -7.39
C GLU A 83 -5.01 9.34 -8.73
N GLU A 84 -4.87 8.03 -8.94
CA GLU A 84 -5.12 7.36 -10.22
C GLU A 84 -6.61 7.23 -10.55
N TRP A 85 -7.48 7.10 -9.54
CA TRP A 85 -8.90 6.83 -9.75
C TRP A 85 -9.78 8.07 -9.74
N LEU A 86 -9.16 9.22 -9.99
CA LEU A 86 -9.84 10.49 -10.19
C LEU A 86 -10.68 10.89 -8.95
N CYS A 87 -10.30 10.42 -7.76
CA CYS A 87 -10.82 10.88 -6.47
C CYS A 87 -10.18 12.24 -6.10
N HIS A 88 -10.08 13.17 -7.06
CA HIS A 88 -9.23 14.36 -6.95
C HIS A 88 -9.58 15.26 -5.78
N ALA A 89 -10.88 15.42 -5.47
CA ALA A 89 -11.32 16.22 -4.34
C ALA A 89 -10.83 15.61 -3.01
N GLN A 90 -10.94 14.30 -2.87
CA GLN A 90 -10.50 13.57 -1.69
C GLN A 90 -8.98 13.51 -1.61
N PHE A 91 -8.29 13.28 -2.72
CA PHE A 91 -6.82 13.33 -2.80
C PHE A 91 -6.28 14.71 -2.39
N SER A 92 -6.89 15.79 -2.88
CA SER A 92 -6.49 17.16 -2.51
C SER A 92 -6.65 17.42 -1.01
N LEU A 93 -7.76 16.96 -0.42
CA LEU A 93 -7.99 17.08 1.03
C LEU A 93 -7.01 16.22 1.84
N GLU A 94 -6.69 15.03 1.35
CA GLU A 94 -5.72 14.12 1.95
C GLU A 94 -4.31 14.73 1.92
N CYS A 95 -3.90 15.30 0.78
CA CYS A 95 -2.63 16.01 0.61
C CYS A 95 -2.52 17.29 1.42
N LEU A 96 -3.65 17.99 1.67
CA LEU A 96 -3.67 19.18 2.53
C LEU A 96 -3.54 18.82 4.02
N LYS A 97 -4.25 17.77 4.46
CA LYS A 97 -4.35 17.42 5.89
C LYS A 97 -3.25 16.48 6.37
N ARG A 98 -2.75 15.61 5.48
CA ARG A 98 -1.72 14.58 5.75
C ARG A 98 -1.93 13.84 7.08
N PRO A 99 -3.12 13.28 7.34
CA PRO A 99 -3.49 12.74 8.65
C PRO A 99 -2.62 11.58 9.14
N TYR A 100 -1.88 10.89 8.25
CA TYR A 100 -1.01 9.78 8.59
C TYR A 100 0.48 10.16 8.60
N ASP A 101 0.83 11.44 8.54
CA ASP A 101 2.21 11.92 8.56
C ASP A 101 2.76 11.97 10.00
N PHE A 102 2.98 10.81 10.60
CA PHE A 102 3.46 10.69 12.00
C PHE A 102 4.93 10.29 12.12
N ASN A 103 5.55 9.79 11.05
CA ASN A 103 6.97 9.46 11.02
C ASN A 103 7.59 9.78 9.66
N GLN A 104 8.93 9.69 9.59
CA GLN A 104 9.67 10.04 8.39
C GLN A 104 9.26 9.23 7.16
N PHE A 105 8.94 7.94 7.30
CA PHE A 105 8.46 7.12 6.20
C PHE A 105 7.12 7.61 5.64
N THR A 106 6.14 7.85 6.52
CA THR A 106 4.83 8.35 6.12
C THR A 106 4.92 9.77 5.54
N LYS A 107 5.81 10.61 6.08
CA LYS A 107 6.10 11.94 5.57
C LYS A 107 6.62 11.90 4.14
N THR A 108 7.65 11.09 3.90
CA THR A 108 8.26 10.90 2.58
C THR A 108 7.24 10.31 1.60
N THR A 109 6.36 9.43 2.06
CA THR A 109 5.27 8.86 1.25
C THR A 109 4.29 9.94 0.78
N TYR A 110 3.86 10.84 1.68
CA TYR A 110 3.04 11.98 1.30
C TYR A 110 3.77 12.95 0.38
N ASP A 111 5.04 13.24 0.64
CA ASP A 111 5.83 14.12 -0.23
C ASP A 111 5.91 13.53 -1.64
N ARG A 112 6.12 12.21 -1.79
CA ARG A 112 6.14 11.54 -3.10
C ARG A 112 4.83 11.73 -3.86
N ALA A 113 3.69 11.52 -3.23
CA ALA A 113 2.38 11.57 -3.87
C ALA A 113 1.88 13.02 -4.09
N CYS A 114 2.01 13.88 -3.07
CA CYS A 114 1.39 15.20 -3.06
C CYS A 114 2.33 16.32 -3.53
N ASN A 115 3.65 16.15 -3.42
CA ASN A 115 4.63 17.16 -3.81
C ASN A 115 5.94 16.51 -4.28
N ARG A 116 5.87 15.92 -5.48
CA ARG A 116 6.98 15.17 -6.06
C ARG A 116 8.31 15.94 -6.07
N SER A 117 8.31 17.25 -6.30
CA SER A 117 9.54 18.06 -6.31
C SER A 117 10.21 18.10 -4.93
N VAL A 118 9.44 18.18 -3.85
CA VAL A 118 9.96 18.12 -2.48
C VAL A 118 10.57 16.76 -2.20
N PHE A 119 9.87 15.68 -2.56
CA PHE A 119 10.39 14.32 -2.44
C PHE A 119 11.69 14.13 -3.22
N GLU A 120 11.72 14.53 -4.49
CA GLU A 120 12.90 14.40 -5.34
C GLU A 120 14.09 15.18 -4.76
N THR A 121 13.86 16.40 -4.26
CA THR A 121 14.92 17.23 -3.66
C THR A 121 15.46 16.62 -2.36
N GLN A 122 14.58 16.18 -1.47
CA GLN A 122 15.00 15.63 -0.17
C GLN A 122 15.71 14.29 -0.31
N CYS A 123 15.25 13.43 -1.21
CA CYS A 123 15.75 12.07 -1.34
C CYS A 123 16.91 11.90 -2.33
N PHE A 124 17.27 12.97 -3.05
CA PHE A 124 18.32 12.93 -4.06
C PHE A 124 19.66 12.44 -3.49
N SER A 125 20.06 12.97 -2.34
CA SER A 125 21.35 12.65 -1.71
C SER A 125 21.45 11.20 -1.27
N SER A 126 20.39 10.64 -0.64
CA SER A 126 20.33 9.23 -0.26
C SER A 126 20.51 8.30 -1.47
N LEU A 127 19.82 8.61 -2.56
CA LEU A 127 19.92 7.83 -3.80
C LEU A 127 21.30 7.91 -4.47
N VAL A 128 21.92 9.11 -4.48
CA VAL A 128 23.29 9.29 -4.97
C VAL A 128 24.29 8.52 -4.11
N ALA A 129 24.16 8.58 -2.79
CA ALA A 129 25.06 7.90 -1.86
C ALA A 129 25.10 6.39 -2.17
N VAL A 130 23.93 5.75 -2.23
CA VAL A 130 23.82 4.31 -2.57
C VAL A 130 24.44 4.01 -3.93
N SER A 131 24.18 4.82 -4.96
CA SER A 131 24.77 4.61 -6.28
C SER A 131 26.29 4.78 -6.31
N SER A 132 26.82 5.76 -5.58
CA SER A 132 28.25 6.09 -5.56
C SER A 132 29.08 5.02 -4.84
N VAL A 133 28.57 4.45 -3.74
CA VAL A 133 29.21 3.35 -3.01
C VAL A 133 29.42 2.12 -3.91
N ARG A 134 28.53 1.93 -4.90
CA ARG A 134 28.63 0.83 -5.87
C ARG A 134 29.48 1.18 -7.11
N GLY A 135 30.22 2.30 -7.09
CA GLY A 135 31.12 2.73 -8.15
C GLY A 135 30.43 3.09 -9.47
N ARG A 136 29.09 3.22 -9.47
CA ARG A 136 28.35 3.59 -10.68
C ARG A 136 28.21 5.10 -10.74
N ASN A 137 28.83 5.67 -11.77
CA ASN A 137 28.60 7.04 -12.19
C ASN A 137 27.24 7.14 -12.88
N SER A 138 26.16 6.96 -12.10
CA SER A 138 24.83 7.31 -12.58
C SER A 138 24.83 8.81 -12.80
N SER A 139 24.55 9.25 -14.03
CA SER A 139 24.32 10.67 -14.30
C SER A 139 23.30 11.16 -13.27
N GLN A 140 23.57 12.32 -12.66
CA GLN A 140 22.85 12.96 -11.54
C GLN A 140 21.37 13.31 -11.83
N LYS A 141 20.73 12.65 -12.78
CA LYS A 141 19.31 12.77 -13.06
C LYS A 141 18.55 11.75 -12.23
N TRP A 142 17.47 12.19 -11.59
CA TRP A 142 16.58 11.37 -10.75
C TRP A 142 16.23 10.01 -11.35
N ASN A 143 15.80 9.97 -12.62
CA ASN A 143 15.42 8.74 -13.31
C ASN A 143 16.57 7.72 -13.43
N ASN A 144 17.82 8.18 -13.53
CA ASN A 144 18.98 7.28 -13.57
C ASN A 144 19.24 6.67 -12.19
N LEU A 145 19.04 7.45 -11.13
CA LEU A 145 19.18 6.98 -9.76
C LEU A 145 18.12 5.91 -9.44
N LEU A 146 16.86 6.13 -9.81
CA LEU A 146 15.79 5.13 -9.64
C LEU A 146 16.08 3.83 -10.40
N ARG A 147 16.50 3.95 -11.66
CA ARG A 147 16.87 2.78 -12.48
C ARG A 147 18.05 2.02 -11.86
N ALA A 148 19.03 2.73 -11.34
CA ALA A 148 20.17 2.13 -10.67
C ALA A 148 19.72 1.38 -9.40
N LEU A 149 18.86 1.99 -8.59
CA LEU A 149 18.32 1.43 -7.35
C LEU A 149 17.66 0.06 -7.58
N ARG A 150 16.85 -0.08 -8.64
CA ARG A 150 16.18 -1.35 -9.00
C ARG A 150 17.13 -2.50 -9.34
N THR A 151 18.39 -2.20 -9.63
CA THR A 151 19.40 -3.20 -10.02
C THR A 151 20.39 -3.50 -8.90
N TYR A 152 20.31 -2.78 -7.77
CA TYR A 152 21.25 -2.93 -6.67
C TYR A 152 20.74 -3.94 -5.65
N GLN A 153 21.68 -4.72 -5.11
CA GLN A 153 21.46 -5.42 -3.86
C GLN A 153 21.76 -4.45 -2.71
N LEU A 154 20.67 -3.98 -2.10
CA LEU A 154 20.70 -3.04 -0.97
C LEU A 154 20.95 -3.81 0.32
N SER A 155 21.76 -3.23 1.20
CA SER A 155 21.95 -3.71 2.57
C SER A 155 20.72 -3.41 3.42
N ASP A 156 20.58 -4.13 4.53
CA ASP A 156 19.48 -3.90 5.48
C ASP A 156 19.47 -2.47 6.01
N ALA A 157 20.64 -1.87 6.23
CA ALA A 157 20.77 -0.48 6.66
C ALA A 157 20.28 0.51 5.59
N GLU A 158 20.65 0.29 4.32
CA GLU A 158 20.15 1.12 3.19
C GLU A 158 18.64 0.96 3.02
N LEU A 159 18.09 -0.23 3.29
CA LEU A 159 16.65 -0.49 3.27
C LEU A 159 15.91 0.12 4.45
N GLN A 160 16.57 0.61 5.50
CA GLN A 160 15.91 1.39 6.56
C GLN A 160 15.73 2.86 6.19
N ASP A 161 16.39 3.37 5.13
CA ASP A 161 16.23 4.75 4.70
C ASP A 161 14.83 4.94 4.06
N PRO A 162 13.98 5.82 4.63
CA PRO A 162 12.65 6.14 4.08
C PRO A 162 12.65 6.55 2.62
N CYS A 163 13.66 7.29 2.16
CA CYS A 163 13.78 7.71 0.77
C CYS A 163 14.00 6.52 -0.17
N ILE A 164 14.77 5.52 0.28
CA ILE A 164 15.01 4.30 -0.50
C ILE A 164 13.76 3.43 -0.53
N GLN A 165 13.11 3.22 0.62
CA GLN A 165 11.87 2.45 0.71
C GLN A 165 10.77 3.04 -0.19
N VAL A 166 10.55 4.35 -0.10
CA VAL A 166 9.49 5.04 -0.86
C VAL A 166 9.81 5.14 -2.36
N ALA A 167 11.10 5.19 -2.74
CA ALA A 167 11.53 5.20 -4.14
C ALA A 167 11.47 3.82 -4.84
N LEU A 168 11.50 2.73 -4.07
CA LEU A 168 11.34 1.37 -4.58
C LEU A 168 9.88 1.00 -4.87
N TYR A 169 8.95 1.63 -4.16
CA TYR A 169 7.52 1.60 -4.47
C TYR A 169 7.20 2.40 -5.73
#